data_AF-A0A2D8MGF4-F1
#
_entry.id   AF-A0A2D8MGF4-F1
#
_cell.length_a   1.000
_cell.length_b   1.000
_cell.length_c   1.000
_cell.angle_alpha   90.00
_cell.angle_beta   90.00
_cell.angle_gamma   90.00
#
_symmetry.space_group_name_H-M   'P 1'
#
loop_
_entity.id
_entity.type
_entity.pdbx_description
1 polymer ?
#
loop_
_entity_poly.entity_id
_entity_poly.type
_entity_poly.pdbx_seq_one_letter_code
_entity_poly.pdbx_strand_id
1 'polypeptide(L)'
;MANALHIDTLKFARKLSAAGLDQRAAEAIAEGMAEADTSTLATKQDLAEVRRDMAEFKADLFRHLWIMAGGIVGLTVTLIKILP
;
A
#
# COMPACT_ATOMS: atom_id res chain seq x y z
N MET A 1 -16.63 -1.02 0.29
CA MET A 1 -17.25 0.21 0.84
C MET A 1 -16.44 1.37 0.29
N ALA A 2 -17.05 2.25 -0.51
CA ALA A 2 -16.34 3.40 -1.09
C ALA A 2 -15.84 4.29 0.04
N ASN A 3 -14.52 4.46 0.14
CA ASN A 3 -13.90 5.27 1.18
C ASN A 3 -14.01 6.74 0.73
N ALA A 4 -15.17 7.34 0.95
CA ALA A 4 -15.47 8.71 0.55
C ALA A 4 -14.36 9.65 1.06
N LEU A 5 -13.81 10.46 0.16
CA LEU A 5 -12.89 11.53 0.51
C LEU A 5 -13.55 12.37 1.62
N HIS A 6 -12.87 12.52 2.78
CA HIS A 6 -13.31 13.41 3.86
C HIS A 6 -13.14 14.88 3.44
N ILE A 7 -13.86 15.30 2.39
CA ILE A 7 -13.94 16.66 1.92
C ILE A 7 -15.13 17.31 2.61
N ASP A 8 -14.86 18.38 3.36
CA ASP A 8 -15.89 19.26 3.88
C ASP A 8 -16.48 20.07 2.71
N THR A 9 -17.52 19.51 2.09
CA THR A 9 -18.21 20.08 0.92
C THR A 9 -18.76 21.47 1.22
N LEU A 10 -19.21 21.71 2.45
CA LEU A 10 -19.71 23.01 2.89
C LEU A 10 -18.59 24.07 2.92
N LYS A 11 -17.44 23.73 3.51
CA LYS A 11 -16.28 24.62 3.54
C LYS A 11 -15.72 24.86 2.13
N PHE A 12 -15.79 23.86 1.26
CA PHE A 12 -15.34 23.96 -0.13
C PHE A 12 -16.28 24.85 -0.97
N ALA A 13 -17.59 24.63 -0.90
CA ALA A 13 -18.59 25.47 -1.56
C ALA A 13 -18.49 26.94 -1.09
N ARG A 14 -18.34 27.18 0.23
CA ARG A 14 -18.15 28.54 0.76
C ARG A 14 -16.90 29.24 0.22
N LYS A 15 -15.79 28.51 0.03
CA LYS A 15 -14.57 29.06 -0.57
C LYS A 15 -14.79 29.41 -2.04
N LEU A 16 -15.51 28.58 -2.79
CA LEU A 16 -15.84 28.84 -4.19
C LEU A 16 -16.77 30.05 -4.32
N SER A 17 -17.78 30.17 -3.46
CA SER A 17 -18.66 31.35 -3.44
C SER A 17 -17.92 32.62 -3.03
N ALA A 18 -17.01 32.54 -2.05
CA ALA A 18 -16.16 33.68 -1.67
C ALA A 18 -15.20 34.11 -2.81
N ALA A 19 -14.87 33.20 -3.73
CA ALA A 19 -14.09 33.49 -4.94
C ALA A 19 -14.93 34.07 -6.09
N GLY A 20 -16.24 34.28 -5.88
CA GLY A 20 -17.15 34.89 -6.86
C GLY A 20 -17.93 33.89 -7.71
N LEU A 21 -17.90 32.59 -7.40
CA LEU A 21 -18.83 31.64 -8.03
C LEU A 21 -20.24 31.80 -7.45
N ASP A 22 -21.25 31.64 -8.32
CA ASP A 22 -22.64 31.52 -7.87
C ASP A 22 -22.78 30.34 -6.89
N GLN A 23 -23.61 30.53 -5.87
CA GLN A 23 -23.73 29.55 -4.79
C GLN A 23 -24.23 28.19 -5.27
N ARG A 24 -25.13 28.15 -6.26
CA ARG A 24 -25.58 26.87 -6.83
C ARG A 24 -24.47 26.16 -7.59
N ALA A 25 -23.63 26.91 -8.30
CA ALA A 25 -22.48 26.35 -8.99
C ALA A 25 -21.42 25.84 -8.00
N ALA A 26 -21.16 26.59 -6.93
CA ALA A 26 -20.23 26.19 -5.87
C ALA A 26 -20.68 24.91 -5.15
N GLU A 27 -21.98 24.78 -4.86
CA GLU A 27 -22.58 23.60 -4.26
C GLU A 27 -22.49 22.39 -5.21
N ALA A 28 -22.87 22.55 -6.49
CA ALA A 28 -22.79 21.49 -7.48
C ALA A 28 -21.36 20.96 -7.70
N ILE A 29 -20.36 21.85 -7.70
CA ILE A 29 -18.94 21.48 -7.82
C ILE A 29 -18.47 20.74 -6.55
N ALA A 30 -18.92 21.18 -5.37
CA ALA A 30 -18.57 20.53 -4.12
C ALA A 30 -19.17 19.13 -3.99
N GLU A 31 -20.40 18.97 -4.46
CA GLU A 31 -21.11 17.70 -4.49
C GLU A 31 -20.45 16.73 -5.49
N GLY A 32 -20.19 17.17 -6.72
CA GLY A 32 -19.50 16.34 -7.72
C GLY A 32 -18.09 15.92 -7.31
N MET A 33 -17.38 16.72 -6.51
CA MET A 33 -16.08 16.34 -5.94
C MET A 33 -16.21 15.31 -4.80
N ALA A 34 -17.29 15.35 -4.02
CA ALA A 34 -17.55 14.36 -2.98
C ALA A 34 -17.97 13.01 -3.55
N GLU A 35 -18.60 13.02 -4.73
CA GLU A 35 -18.97 11.83 -5.49
C GLU A 35 -17.81 11.23 -6.30
N ALA A 36 -16.67 11.90 -6.38
CA ALA A 36 -15.51 11.41 -7.11
C ALA A 36 -15.07 10.04 -6.57
N ASP A 37 -15.01 9.05 -7.46
CA ASP A 37 -14.71 7.67 -7.09
C ASP A 37 -13.24 7.52 -6.66
N THR A 38 -13.05 7.37 -5.35
CA THR A 38 -11.74 7.17 -4.72
C THR A 38 -11.30 5.72 -4.72
N SER A 39 -12.08 4.79 -5.27
CA SER A 39 -11.80 3.35 -5.24
C SER A 39 -10.48 2.96 -5.92
N THR A 40 -9.96 3.79 -6.83
CA THR A 40 -8.68 3.54 -7.53
C THR A 40 -7.48 4.21 -6.83
N LEU A 41 -7.71 4.98 -5.76
CA LEU A 41 -6.62 5.57 -4.97
C LEU A 41 -5.99 4.48 -4.11
N ALA A 42 -4.78 4.02 -4.49
CA ALA A 42 -3.98 3.16 -3.65
C ALA A 42 -3.79 3.84 -2.28
N THR A 43 -4.41 3.29 -1.25
CA THR A 43 -4.40 3.90 0.08
C THR A 43 -3.03 3.63 0.70
N LYS A 44 -2.56 4.52 1.59
CA LYS A 44 -1.32 4.28 2.34
C LYS A 44 -1.30 2.94 3.07
N GLN A 45 -2.48 2.40 3.40
CA GLN A 45 -2.66 1.08 4.01
C GLN A 45 -2.31 -0.05 3.05
N ASP A 46 -2.79 -0.02 1.80
CA ASP A 46 -2.48 -1.02 0.77
C ASP A 46 -0.96 -1.09 0.54
N LEU A 47 -0.29 0.07 0.50
CA LEU A 47 1.17 0.12 0.38
C LEU A 47 1.90 -0.44 1.61
N ALA A 48 1.33 -0.27 2.80
CA ALA A 48 1.89 -0.84 4.03
C ALA A 48 1.73 -2.37 4.07
N GLU A 49 0.60 -2.88 3.59
CA GLU A 49 0.33 -4.31 3.46
C GLU A 49 1.29 -4.97 2.46
N VAL A 50 1.44 -4.40 1.26
CA VAL A 50 2.43 -4.89 0.26
C VAL A 50 3.86 -4.87 0.82
N ARG A 51 4.24 -3.85 1.58
CA ARG A 51 5.58 -3.78 2.22
C ARG A 51 5.78 -4.89 3.25
N ARG A 52 4.73 -5.22 4.00
CA ARG A 52 4.77 -6.30 4.99
C ARG A 52 4.92 -7.65 4.30
N ASP A 53 4.11 -7.91 3.28
CA ASP A 53 4.17 -9.16 2.51
C ASP A 53 5.55 -9.35 1.86
N MET A 54 6.14 -8.28 1.32
CA MET A 54 7.50 -8.31 0.78
C MET A 54 8.55 -8.63 1.85
N ALA A 55 8.39 -8.11 3.07
CA ALA A 55 9.32 -8.37 4.17
C ALA A 55 9.23 -9.83 4.65
N GLU A 56 8.01 -10.36 4.77
CA GLU A 56 7.76 -11.76 5.13
C GLU A 56 8.30 -12.71 4.06
N PHE A 57 8.03 -12.45 2.78
CA PHE A 57 8.57 -13.23 1.67
C PHE A 57 10.10 -13.22 1.63
N LYS A 58 10.74 -12.07 1.87
CA LYS A 58 12.20 -11.96 1.95
C LYS A 58 12.75 -12.80 3.11
N ALA A 59 12.11 -12.75 4.27
CA ALA A 59 12.53 -13.53 5.44
C ALA A 59 12.47 -15.04 5.17
N ASP A 60 11.40 -15.51 4.54
CA ASP A 60 11.24 -16.92 4.19
C ASP A 60 12.26 -17.38 3.12
N LEU A 61 12.52 -16.55 2.11
CA LEU A 61 13.59 -16.79 1.14
C LEU A 61 14.96 -16.93 1.81
N PHE A 62 15.31 -16.00 2.71
CA PHE A 62 16.57 -16.07 3.45
C PHE A 62 16.64 -17.33 4.31
N ARG A 63 15.57 -17.68 5.03
CA ARG A 63 15.52 -18.90 5.84
C ARG A 63 15.77 -20.14 4.98
N HIS A 64 15.10 -20.25 3.83
CA HIS A 64 15.26 -21.38 2.94
C HIS A 64 16.68 -21.48 2.37
N LEU A 65 17.26 -20.35 1.95
CA LEU A 65 18.65 -20.28 1.49
C LEU A 65 19.64 -20.73 2.57
N TRP A 66 19.45 -20.30 3.82
CA TRP A 66 20.32 -20.70 4.93
C TRP A 66 20.22 -22.20 5.23
N ILE A 67 19.02 -22.79 5.16
CA ILE A 67 18.83 -24.23 5.33
C ILE A 67 19.56 -25.01 4.23
N MET A 68 19.41 -24.60 2.97
CA MET A 68 20.11 -25.25 1.86
C MET A 68 21.62 -25.09 1.96
N ALA A 69 22.11 -23.89 2.29
CA ALA A 69 23.53 -23.64 2.48
C ALA A 69 24.10 -24.51 3.61
N GLY A 70 23.41 -24.60 4.74
CA GLY A 70 23.79 -25.49 5.84
C GLY A 70 23.80 -26.96 5.43
N GLY A 71 22.80 -27.41 4.66
CA GLY A 71 22.73 -28.77 4.14
C GLY A 71 23.89 -29.11 3.18
N ILE A 72 24.20 -28.21 2.24
CA ILE A 72 25.31 -28.37 1.29
C ILE A 72 26.64 -28.41 2.05
N VAL A 73 26.88 -27.47 2.96
CA VAL A 73 28.11 -27.42 3.77
C VAL A 73 28.22 -28.67 4.65
N GLY A 74 27.14 -29.11 5.28
CA GLY A 74 27.13 -30.33 6.07
C GLY A 74 27.47 -31.57 5.24
N LEU A 75 26.89 -31.67 4.03
CA LEU A 75 27.17 -32.77 3.11
C LEU A 75 28.63 -32.77 2.65
N THR A 76 29.17 -31.62 2.23
CA THR A 76 30.56 -31.53 1.75
C THR A 76 31.56 -31.88 2.86
N VAL A 77 31.36 -31.37 4.08
CA VAL A 77 32.21 -31.72 5.23
C VAL A 77 32.14 -33.21 5.55
N THR A 78 30.94 -33.82 5.48
CA THR A 78 30.77 -35.25 5.73
C THR A 78 31.47 -36.10 4.68
N LEU A 79 31.39 -35.70 3.40
CA LEU A 79 32.09 -36.38 2.31
C LEU A 79 33.61 -36.29 2.44
N ILE A 80 34.16 -35.12 2.79
CA ILE A 80 35.61 -34.94 3.05
C ILE A 80 36.08 -35.83 4.19
N LYS A 81 35.27 -35.99 5.25
CA LYS A 81 35.65 -36.78 6.41
C LYS A 81 35.61 -38.29 6.17
N ILE A 82 34.81 -38.75 5.20
CA ILE A 82 34.62 -40.18 4.87
C ILE A 82 35.58 -40.63 3.76
N LEU A 83 36.04 -39.72 2.90
CA LEU A 83 37.06 -40.02 1.89
C LEU A 83 38.46 -39.87 2.54
N PRO A 84 39.27 -40.94 2.66
CA PRO A 84 40.60 -40.88 3.27
C PRO A 84 41.58 -39.99 2.50
#